data_AF-A0A2U8GZT9-F1
#
_entry.id   AF-A0A2U8GZT9-F1
#
_cell.length_a   1.000
_cell.length_b   1.000
_cell.length_c   1.000
_cell.angle_alpha   90.00
_cell.angle_beta   90.00
_cell.angle_gamma   90.00
#
_symmetry.space_group_name_H-M   'P 1'
#
loop_
_entity.id
_entity.type
_entity.pdbx_description
1 polymer ?
#
loop_
_entity_poly.entity_id
_entity_poly.type
_entity_poly.pdbx_seq_one_letter_code
_entity_poly.pdbx_strand_id
1 'polypeptide(L)'
;MPENHVPLCSVIGMIDDGWPSLPAAAQTRLRAAARVIGARRTLDLVAPFLPEGTECLDMDGALSRTPDWIASALDAGTPVAVLATGDPLCHGIARFLTGKLGTDVIEVMPAPSTIQLAFARLKKPWQDVRISSCHGPDAGEWRADESTPAPTPAHGLYKLVRAVASHPLVATFTSPHNSPDRIARALLAAGYGDDAHESVTLSVVACLCHADEAVFANLTLADAASRRFPDPNVVIIERVGRTGDEHAPTRYPPDLVSSVPHTAPVFGFDDLDYVQRTPEKGLITKLEARAVSLARLGLRADSIVWDIGAGSGSVGLEASRIAHLGHVWAIEKNSGDAANARANARRMRASNYSLFEGKAPAGLDAWPAPDAAFIGGSGGELGELIGLVLARLKPGGRLVMNFVTLENLALATQTLQQLGATWDVTMLSAARSQPILDMHRLAAQNPVWIVSAQAADRPSDPAGGNTHE
;
A
#
# COMPACT_ATOMS: atom_id res chain seq x y z
N MET A 1 -9.97 44.36 -17.63
CA MET A 1 -8.91 43.54 -18.25
C MET A 1 -7.95 43.19 -17.12
N PRO A 2 -7.73 41.92 -16.78
CA PRO A 2 -6.67 41.61 -15.82
C PRO A 2 -5.34 42.05 -16.44
N GLU A 3 -4.50 42.74 -15.68
CA GLU A 3 -3.17 43.16 -16.12
C GLU A 3 -2.38 41.94 -16.61
N ASN A 4 -1.74 42.07 -17.78
CA ASN A 4 -0.82 41.07 -18.34
C ASN A 4 0.43 40.97 -17.44
N HIS A 5 0.32 40.34 -16.28
CA HIS A 5 1.49 39.79 -15.61
C HIS A 5 1.95 38.60 -16.42
N VAL A 6 3.08 38.75 -17.11
CA VAL A 6 3.80 37.61 -17.67
C VAL A 6 4.23 36.77 -16.47
N PRO A 7 3.72 35.53 -16.32
CA PRO A 7 4.15 34.68 -15.23
C PRO A 7 5.66 34.48 -15.35
N LEU A 8 6.37 34.77 -14.27
CA LEU A 8 7.83 34.81 -14.30
C LEU A 8 8.43 33.39 -14.28
N CYS A 9 7.68 32.35 -13.87
CA CYS A 9 8.11 30.95 -13.98
C CYS A 9 7.07 30.09 -14.75
N SER A 10 7.43 29.64 -15.95
CA SER A 10 6.62 28.69 -16.72
C SER A 10 7.15 27.26 -16.56
N VAL A 11 6.34 26.35 -16.03
CA VAL A 11 6.66 24.91 -15.96
C VAL A 11 6.01 24.22 -17.15
N ILE A 12 6.84 23.80 -18.10
CA ILE A 12 6.45 23.38 -19.44
C ILE A 12 6.60 21.87 -19.54
N GLY A 13 5.47 21.18 -19.70
CA GLY A 13 5.42 19.79 -20.09
C GLY A 13 5.92 19.61 -21.52
N MET A 14 6.74 18.59 -21.73
CA MET A 14 7.29 18.24 -23.03
C MET A 14 7.36 16.73 -23.16
N ILE A 15 6.96 16.22 -24.31
CA ILE A 15 7.16 14.82 -24.70
C ILE A 15 8.50 14.69 -25.44
N ASP A 16 9.06 13.48 -25.47
CA ASP A 16 10.46 13.28 -25.86
C ASP A 16 10.77 13.51 -27.37
N ASP A 17 9.79 13.89 -28.19
CA ASP A 17 9.97 14.35 -29.58
C ASP A 17 10.42 15.83 -29.70
N GLY A 18 10.56 16.53 -28.56
CA GLY A 18 11.31 17.78 -28.45
C GLY A 18 10.58 19.04 -28.95
N TRP A 19 11.34 20.01 -29.46
CA TRP A 19 10.81 21.32 -29.86
C TRP A 19 9.56 21.30 -30.78
N PRO A 20 9.47 20.43 -31.81
CA PRO A 20 8.33 20.43 -32.73
C PRO A 20 6.97 20.13 -32.09
N SER A 21 6.93 19.42 -30.98
CA SER A 21 5.67 19.06 -30.29
C SER A 21 5.19 20.12 -29.31
N LEU A 22 6.03 21.10 -28.99
CA LEU A 22 5.68 22.17 -28.08
C LEU A 22 4.64 23.11 -28.70
N PRO A 23 3.53 23.43 -28.01
CA PRO A 23 2.60 24.45 -28.44
C PRO A 23 3.29 25.80 -28.65
N ALA A 24 2.78 26.63 -29.56
CA ALA A 24 3.36 27.95 -29.87
C ALA A 24 3.53 28.84 -28.61
N ALA A 25 2.62 28.74 -27.65
CA ALA A 25 2.73 29.43 -26.36
C ALA A 25 3.95 28.97 -25.54
N ALA A 26 4.22 27.66 -25.49
CA ALA A 26 5.37 27.10 -24.77
C ALA A 26 6.70 27.50 -25.44
N GLN A 27 6.75 27.46 -26.77
CA GLN A 27 7.90 27.95 -27.54
C GLN A 27 8.15 29.45 -27.28
N THR A 28 7.08 30.25 -27.15
CA THR A 28 7.19 31.68 -26.82
C THR A 28 7.77 31.89 -25.42
N ARG A 29 7.34 31.09 -24.43
CA ARG A 29 7.91 31.15 -23.07
C ARG A 29 9.38 30.75 -23.04
N LEU A 30 9.76 29.67 -23.74
CA LEU A 30 11.16 29.24 -23.81
C LEU A 30 12.07 30.29 -24.45
N ARG A 31 11.62 30.95 -25.52
CA ARG A 31 12.40 32.04 -26.17
C ARG A 31 12.49 33.32 -25.32
N ALA A 32 11.54 33.54 -24.43
CA ALA A 32 11.54 34.71 -23.53
C ALA A 32 12.30 34.45 -22.22
N ALA A 33 12.61 33.18 -21.92
CA ALA A 33 13.27 32.80 -20.68
C ALA A 33 14.75 33.17 -20.69
N ALA A 34 15.20 33.87 -19.65
CA ALA A 34 16.63 34.09 -19.41
C ALA A 34 17.31 32.79 -18.93
N ARG A 35 16.54 31.94 -18.25
CA ARG A 35 16.98 30.64 -17.73
C ARG A 35 16.03 29.53 -18.15
N VAL A 36 16.59 28.41 -18.63
CA VAL A 36 15.85 27.17 -18.89
C VAL A 36 16.39 26.07 -18.00
N ILE A 37 15.56 25.50 -17.14
CA ILE A 37 15.93 24.46 -16.19
C ILE A 37 15.31 23.14 -16.66
N GLY A 38 16.11 22.08 -16.78
CA GLY A 38 15.64 20.81 -17.35
C GLY A 38 16.54 19.65 -16.97
N ALA A 39 16.08 18.42 -17.17
CA ALA A 39 17.00 17.28 -17.21
C ALA A 39 17.89 17.42 -18.45
N ARG A 40 19.13 16.91 -18.42
CA ARG A 40 20.10 17.07 -19.53
C ARG A 40 19.50 16.73 -20.88
N ARG A 41 18.84 15.58 -20.97
CA ARG A 41 18.20 15.10 -22.21
C ARG A 41 17.16 16.08 -22.77
N THR A 42 16.36 16.71 -21.91
CA THR A 42 15.32 17.65 -22.35
C THR A 42 15.89 19.01 -22.74
N LEU A 43 16.98 19.43 -22.08
CA LEU A 43 17.70 20.64 -22.45
C LEU A 43 18.31 20.51 -23.84
N ASP A 44 18.94 19.38 -24.14
CA ASP A 44 19.59 19.13 -25.43
C ASP A 44 18.58 19.18 -26.60
N LEU A 45 17.32 18.80 -26.38
CA LEU A 45 16.24 18.86 -27.37
C LEU A 45 15.76 20.28 -27.69
N VAL A 46 15.92 21.24 -26.76
CA VAL A 46 15.44 22.61 -26.95
C VAL A 46 16.58 23.60 -27.21
N ALA A 47 17.80 23.30 -26.75
CA ALA A 47 18.96 24.19 -26.82
C ALA A 47 19.22 24.79 -28.22
N PRO A 48 19.09 24.03 -29.33
CA PRO A 48 19.29 24.60 -30.68
C PRO A 48 18.29 25.70 -31.07
N PHE A 49 17.18 25.85 -30.35
CA PHE A 49 16.09 26.78 -30.65
C PHE A 49 16.00 27.95 -29.66
N LEU A 50 16.83 27.93 -28.61
CA LEU A 50 16.88 28.99 -27.61
C LEU A 50 17.73 30.17 -28.13
N PRO A 51 17.41 31.41 -27.73
CA PRO A 51 18.26 32.56 -28.05
C PRO A 51 19.68 32.41 -27.51
N GLU A 52 20.64 33.01 -28.21
CA GLU A 52 22.02 33.10 -27.74
C GLU A 52 22.07 33.82 -26.38
N GLY A 53 22.83 33.28 -25.43
CA GLY A 53 22.93 33.80 -24.06
C GLY A 53 21.89 33.24 -23.07
N THR A 54 20.97 32.36 -23.51
CA THR A 54 20.05 31.67 -22.58
C THR A 54 20.82 30.72 -21.66
N GLU A 55 20.69 30.90 -20.34
CA GLU A 55 21.35 30.05 -19.35
C GLU A 55 20.58 28.72 -19.17
N CYS A 56 21.19 27.60 -19.55
CA CYS A 56 20.59 26.27 -19.39
C CYS A 56 21.12 25.58 -18.12
N LEU A 57 20.24 25.28 -17.17
CA LEU A 57 20.57 24.68 -15.88
C LEU A 57 20.10 23.23 -15.82
N ASP A 58 21.07 22.33 -15.69
CA ASP A 58 20.83 20.89 -15.59
C ASP A 58 20.40 20.49 -14.18
N MET A 59 19.20 19.92 -14.06
CA MET A 59 18.63 19.51 -12.78
C MET A 59 18.97 18.06 -12.40
N ASP A 60 19.64 17.28 -13.26
CA ASP A 60 19.97 15.89 -12.98
C ASP A 60 20.91 15.81 -11.76
N GLY A 61 20.46 15.10 -10.71
CA GLY A 61 21.15 15.06 -9.42
C GLY A 61 21.13 16.38 -8.62
N ALA A 62 20.48 17.43 -9.12
CA ALA A 62 20.44 18.76 -8.53
C ALA A 62 19.02 19.30 -8.28
N LEU A 63 18.00 18.43 -8.27
CA LEU A 63 16.59 18.80 -8.11
C LEU A 63 16.31 19.71 -6.89
N SER A 64 17.04 19.53 -5.79
CA SER A 64 16.89 20.36 -4.58
C SER A 64 17.30 21.82 -4.77
N ARG A 65 18.14 22.12 -5.77
CA ARG A 65 18.60 23.48 -6.12
C ARG A 65 17.64 24.22 -7.05
N THR A 66 16.74 23.50 -7.72
CA THR A 66 15.81 24.07 -8.70
C THR A 66 14.97 25.23 -8.13
N PRO A 67 14.41 25.16 -6.90
CA PRO A 67 13.67 26.28 -6.33
C PRO A 67 14.52 27.54 -6.16
N ASP A 68 15.79 27.41 -5.76
CA ASP A 68 16.69 28.55 -5.54
C ASP A 68 17.07 29.21 -6.86
N TRP A 69 17.30 28.41 -7.92
CA TRP A 69 17.56 28.93 -9.27
C TRP A 69 16.38 29.72 -9.81
N ILE A 70 15.15 29.24 -9.56
CA ILE A 70 13.92 29.93 -9.93
C ILE A 70 13.80 31.22 -9.11
N ALA A 71 13.87 31.16 -7.78
CA ALA A 71 13.76 32.32 -6.90
C ALA A 71 14.75 33.43 -7.29
N SER A 72 16.02 33.07 -7.55
CA SER A 72 17.02 34.03 -8.02
C SER A 72 16.65 34.70 -9.35
N ALA A 73 16.00 33.98 -10.27
CA ALA A 73 15.56 34.55 -11.54
C ALA A 73 14.37 35.51 -11.34
N LEU A 74 13.46 35.13 -10.44
CA LEU A 74 12.29 35.93 -10.05
C LEU A 74 12.71 37.24 -9.37
N ASP A 75 13.66 37.18 -8.43
CA ASP A 75 14.20 38.35 -7.73
C ASP A 75 14.90 39.32 -8.70
N ALA A 76 15.51 38.80 -9.76
CA ALA A 76 16.11 39.59 -10.83
C ALA A 76 15.08 40.13 -11.85
N GLY A 77 13.79 39.80 -11.70
CA GLY A 77 12.74 40.19 -12.64
C GLY A 77 12.85 39.52 -14.01
N THR A 78 13.55 38.39 -14.10
CA THR A 78 13.80 37.68 -15.37
C THR A 78 12.89 36.45 -15.51
N PRO A 79 12.30 36.19 -16.69
CA PRO A 79 11.51 34.99 -16.91
C PRO A 79 12.37 33.72 -16.86
N VAL A 80 11.84 32.67 -16.25
CA VAL A 80 12.45 31.33 -16.17
C VAL A 80 11.47 30.29 -16.69
N ALA A 81 11.99 29.32 -17.44
CA ALA A 81 11.24 28.16 -17.89
C ALA A 81 11.79 26.89 -17.25
N VAL A 82 10.92 26.00 -16.82
CA VAL A 82 11.28 24.68 -16.28
C VAL A 82 10.68 23.61 -17.19
N LEU A 83 11.51 22.77 -17.79
CA LEU A 83 11.08 21.63 -18.59
C LEU A 83 10.72 20.46 -17.68
N ALA A 84 9.56 19.85 -17.95
CA ALA A 84 9.11 18.62 -17.31
C ALA A 84 8.83 17.56 -18.39
N THR A 85 9.29 16.33 -18.19
CA THR A 85 8.92 15.22 -19.07
C THR A 85 7.44 14.87 -18.86
N GLY A 86 6.66 14.86 -19.94
CA GLY A 86 5.22 14.60 -19.91
C GLY A 86 4.44 15.73 -19.26
N ASP A 87 3.42 15.38 -18.46
CA ASP A 87 2.58 16.35 -17.77
C ASP A 87 3.24 16.81 -16.46
N PRO A 88 3.47 18.12 -16.23
CA PRO A 88 4.09 18.63 -15.01
C PRO A 88 3.34 18.28 -13.71
N LEU A 89 2.03 18.05 -13.77
CA LEU A 89 1.14 17.78 -12.64
C LEU A 89 0.85 16.29 -12.45
N CYS A 90 1.11 15.42 -13.44
CA CYS A 90 0.93 13.98 -13.32
C CYS A 90 2.23 13.29 -12.90
N HIS A 91 2.47 13.18 -11.58
CA HIS A 91 3.73 12.69 -11.02
C HIS A 91 4.98 13.48 -11.47
N GLY A 92 4.79 14.69 -12.01
CA GLY A 92 5.85 15.59 -12.47
C GLY A 92 6.35 16.56 -11.39
N ILE A 93 7.26 17.44 -11.83
CA ILE A 93 7.99 18.37 -10.95
C ILE A 93 7.13 19.51 -10.39
N ALA A 94 5.98 19.83 -10.99
CA ALA A 94 5.20 21.02 -10.61
C ALA A 94 4.70 20.95 -9.16
N ARG A 95 4.36 19.76 -8.64
CA ARG A 95 3.99 19.59 -7.22
C ARG A 95 5.12 19.98 -6.27
N PHE A 96 6.36 19.63 -6.61
CA PHE A 96 7.53 19.98 -5.82
C PHE A 96 7.76 21.50 -5.83
N LEU A 97 7.66 22.13 -7.01
CA LEU A 97 7.89 23.57 -7.17
C LEU A 97 6.79 24.41 -6.51
N THR A 98 5.52 24.10 -6.75
CA THR A 98 4.39 24.79 -6.11
C THR A 98 4.41 24.69 -4.59
N GLY A 99 4.86 23.56 -4.04
CA GLY A 99 5.05 23.39 -2.59
C GLY A 99 6.21 24.21 -2.01
N LYS A 100 7.17 24.65 -2.83
CA LYS A 100 8.34 25.44 -2.39
C LYS A 100 8.20 26.94 -2.66
N LEU A 101 7.57 27.30 -3.78
CA LEU A 101 7.50 28.66 -4.30
C LEU A 101 6.09 29.27 -4.22
N GLY A 102 5.07 28.48 -3.92
CA GLY A 102 3.66 28.88 -4.01
C GLY A 102 3.09 28.71 -5.42
N THR A 103 1.77 28.86 -5.54
CA THR A 103 1.05 28.69 -6.81
C THR A 103 1.04 29.94 -7.68
N ASP A 104 1.13 31.13 -7.08
CA ASP A 104 0.87 32.39 -7.78
C ASP A 104 1.97 32.78 -8.77
N VAL A 105 3.18 32.27 -8.57
CA VAL A 105 4.36 32.55 -9.40
C VAL A 105 4.59 31.52 -10.51
N ILE A 106 3.80 30.43 -10.52
CA ILE A 106 3.98 29.29 -11.43
C ILE A 106 2.83 29.22 -12.43
N GLU A 107 3.16 29.35 -13.71
CA GLU A 107 2.29 28.96 -14.82
C GLU A 107 2.61 27.51 -15.23
N VAL A 108 1.63 26.62 -15.19
CA VAL A 108 1.79 25.26 -15.69
C VAL A 108 1.28 25.16 -17.12
N MET A 109 2.13 24.69 -18.02
CA MET A 109 1.77 24.38 -19.40
C MET A 109 1.79 22.85 -19.58
N PRO A 110 0.63 22.18 -19.69
CA PRO A 110 0.57 20.72 -19.72
C PRO A 110 1.02 20.15 -21.06
N ALA A 111 1.39 18.88 -21.05
CA ALA A 111 1.58 18.03 -22.22
C ALA A 111 0.97 16.65 -21.94
N PRO A 112 0.74 15.80 -22.97
CA PRO A 112 0.33 14.42 -22.72
C PRO A 112 1.30 13.70 -21.78
N SER A 113 0.78 13.08 -20.73
CA SER A 113 1.57 12.26 -19.81
C SER A 113 2.08 10.99 -20.50
N THR A 114 3.19 10.44 -20.01
CA THR A 114 3.74 9.15 -20.50
C THR A 114 2.72 8.02 -20.37
N ILE A 115 1.89 8.04 -19.33
CA ILE A 115 0.79 7.06 -19.16
C ILE A 115 -0.25 7.20 -20.28
N GLN A 116 -0.70 8.41 -20.59
CA GLN A 116 -1.65 8.63 -21.69
C GLN A 116 -1.09 8.12 -23.02
N LEU A 117 0.19 8.39 -23.32
CA LEU A 117 0.85 7.87 -24.51
C LEU A 117 0.93 6.35 -24.51
N ALA A 118 1.26 5.73 -23.36
CA ALA A 118 1.31 4.28 -23.23
C ALA A 118 -0.05 3.62 -23.51
N PHE A 119 -1.13 4.17 -22.96
CA PHE A 119 -2.50 3.72 -23.27
C PHE A 119 -2.87 3.91 -24.74
N ALA A 120 -2.43 5.01 -25.37
CA ALA A 120 -2.61 5.23 -26.81
C ALA A 120 -1.89 4.14 -27.64
N ARG A 121 -0.66 3.74 -27.27
CA ARG A 121 0.07 2.64 -27.94
C ARG A 121 -0.59 1.28 -27.73
N LEU A 122 -1.09 1.03 -26.52
CA LEU A 122 -1.85 -0.17 -26.20
C LEU A 122 -3.28 -0.17 -26.79
N LYS A 123 -3.73 0.97 -27.31
CA LYS A 123 -5.09 1.19 -27.84
C LYS A 123 -6.17 0.90 -26.79
N LYS A 124 -5.91 1.30 -25.54
CA LYS A 124 -6.81 1.04 -24.41
C LYS A 124 -7.41 2.34 -23.87
N PRO A 125 -8.69 2.34 -23.49
CA PRO A 125 -9.26 3.41 -22.67
C PRO A 125 -8.54 3.48 -21.32
N TRP A 126 -8.42 4.68 -20.75
CA TRP A 126 -7.63 4.90 -19.54
C TRP A 126 -8.40 5.63 -18.43
N GLN A 127 -9.68 5.96 -18.63
CA GLN A 127 -10.47 6.73 -17.66
C GLN A 127 -10.61 6.08 -16.27
N ASP A 128 -10.48 4.75 -16.19
CA ASP A 128 -10.61 3.99 -14.95
C ASP A 128 -9.26 3.61 -14.32
N VAL A 129 -8.15 4.12 -14.87
CA VAL A 129 -6.81 3.75 -14.39
C VAL A 129 -6.51 4.36 -13.02
N ARG A 130 -6.00 3.54 -12.11
CA ARG A 130 -5.30 4.03 -10.92
C ARG A 130 -3.84 4.30 -11.26
N ILE A 131 -3.41 5.55 -11.19
CA ILE A 131 -2.00 5.92 -11.38
C ILE A 131 -1.24 5.74 -10.06
N SER A 132 -0.08 5.10 -10.14
CA SER A 132 0.88 4.89 -9.04
C SER A 132 2.30 5.24 -9.49
N SER A 133 3.26 5.20 -8.56
CA SER A 133 4.67 5.46 -8.85
C SER A 133 5.58 4.63 -7.94
N CYS A 134 6.63 4.07 -8.53
CA CYS A 134 7.63 3.22 -7.86
C CYS A 134 9.03 3.84 -7.88
N HIS A 135 9.14 5.16 -7.80
CA HIS A 135 10.44 5.86 -7.72
C HIS A 135 11.10 5.79 -6.32
N GLY A 136 10.58 4.95 -5.42
CA GLY A 136 11.21 4.71 -4.12
C GLY A 136 12.57 4.00 -4.26
N PRO A 137 13.40 4.04 -3.21
CA PRO A 137 14.68 3.32 -3.20
C PRO A 137 14.49 1.81 -3.31
N ASP A 138 15.58 1.12 -3.64
CA ASP A 138 15.64 -0.34 -3.54
C ASP A 138 15.36 -0.78 -2.09
N ALA A 139 14.33 -1.60 -1.89
CA ALA A 139 13.92 -2.13 -0.59
C ALA A 139 13.96 -3.67 -0.52
N GLY A 140 14.69 -4.33 -1.42
CA GLY A 140 14.68 -5.80 -1.56
C GLY A 140 13.45 -6.38 -2.29
N GLU A 141 13.39 -7.71 -2.40
CA GLU A 141 12.26 -8.41 -3.02
C GLU A 141 11.00 -8.38 -2.12
N TRP A 142 9.81 -8.42 -2.71
CA TRP A 142 8.52 -8.46 -1.99
C TRP A 142 8.23 -9.86 -1.42
N ARG A 143 9.21 -10.52 -0.82
CA ARG A 143 9.01 -11.82 -0.17
C ARG A 143 9.39 -11.70 1.29
N ALA A 144 8.66 -12.44 2.12
CA ALA A 144 9.02 -12.70 3.49
C ALA A 144 9.44 -14.17 3.56
N ASP A 145 10.74 -14.42 3.55
CA ASP A 145 11.32 -15.70 3.95
C ASP A 145 12.27 -15.48 5.15
N GLU A 146 12.94 -16.53 5.61
CA GLU A 146 13.85 -16.44 6.76
C GLU A 146 14.95 -15.36 6.58
N SER A 147 15.27 -14.98 5.35
CA SER A 147 16.32 -14.03 5.00
C SER A 147 15.81 -12.60 4.71
N THR A 148 14.49 -12.41 4.61
CA THR A 148 13.88 -11.15 4.18
C THR A 148 12.75 -10.71 5.12
N PRO A 149 12.84 -9.50 5.72
CA PRO A 149 11.78 -9.00 6.58
C PRO A 149 10.49 -8.81 5.78
N ALA A 150 9.34 -8.97 6.44
CA ALA A 150 8.06 -8.79 5.79
C ALA A 150 7.90 -7.39 5.16
N PRO A 151 7.31 -7.26 3.96
CA PRO A 151 7.13 -5.97 3.31
C PRO A 151 6.24 -5.02 4.14
N THR A 152 6.83 -3.96 4.68
CA THR A 152 6.13 -2.92 5.45
C THR A 152 5.70 -1.76 4.55
N PRO A 153 4.92 -0.77 5.07
CA PRO A 153 4.59 0.44 4.32
C PRO A 153 5.79 1.25 3.79
N ALA A 154 6.99 1.01 4.32
CA ALA A 154 8.22 1.66 3.86
C ALA A 154 8.81 1.04 2.57
N HIS A 155 8.35 -0.14 2.15
CA HIS A 155 8.87 -0.83 0.97
C HIS A 155 8.60 -0.04 -0.33
N GLY A 156 9.57 0.06 -1.24
CA GLY A 156 9.47 0.87 -2.47
C GLY A 156 8.29 0.50 -3.38
N LEU A 157 7.94 -0.79 -3.44
CA LEU A 157 6.77 -1.31 -4.18
C LEU A 157 5.45 -1.28 -3.42
N TYR A 158 5.42 -0.84 -2.16
CA TYR A 158 4.25 -0.96 -1.29
C TYR A 158 3.00 -0.33 -1.89
N LYS A 159 3.11 0.92 -2.33
CA LYS A 159 1.99 1.67 -2.92
C LYS A 159 1.46 1.00 -4.19
N LEU A 160 2.33 0.40 -5.00
CA LEU A 160 1.94 -0.30 -6.21
C LEU A 160 1.18 -1.58 -5.90
N VAL A 161 1.72 -2.45 -5.05
CA VAL A 161 1.05 -3.72 -4.73
C VAL A 161 -0.31 -3.45 -4.07
N ARG A 162 -0.40 -2.42 -3.22
CA ARG A 162 -1.68 -1.94 -2.66
C ARG A 162 -2.65 -1.42 -3.72
N ALA A 163 -2.16 -0.62 -4.68
CA ALA A 163 -2.99 -0.14 -5.78
C ALA A 163 -3.53 -1.30 -6.61
N VAL A 164 -2.69 -2.29 -6.91
CA VAL A 164 -3.06 -3.52 -7.63
C VAL A 164 -4.00 -4.38 -6.81
N ALA A 165 -4.00 -4.30 -5.48
CA ALA A 165 -5.00 -5.00 -4.65
C ALA A 165 -6.38 -4.36 -4.70
N SER A 166 -6.45 -3.03 -4.76
CA SER A 166 -7.74 -2.30 -4.72
C SER A 166 -8.33 -1.97 -6.09
N HIS A 167 -7.53 -1.97 -7.17
CA HIS A 167 -7.97 -1.51 -8.49
C HIS A 167 -7.62 -2.54 -9.57
N PRO A 168 -8.54 -2.86 -10.50
CA PRO A 168 -8.30 -3.81 -11.57
C PRO A 168 -7.36 -3.28 -12.66
N LEU A 169 -7.29 -1.96 -12.87
CA LEU A 169 -6.43 -1.32 -13.85
C LEU A 169 -5.51 -0.34 -13.15
N VAL A 170 -4.21 -0.62 -13.16
CA VAL A 170 -3.18 0.21 -12.53
C VAL A 170 -2.10 0.55 -13.54
N ALA A 171 -1.68 1.81 -13.60
CA ALA A 171 -0.51 2.22 -14.35
C ALA A 171 0.52 2.84 -13.42
N THR A 172 1.79 2.49 -13.60
CA THR A 172 2.86 2.95 -12.74
C THR A 172 4.06 3.41 -13.53
N PHE A 173 4.64 4.52 -13.07
CA PHE A 173 5.99 4.89 -13.43
C PHE A 173 6.98 3.98 -12.70
N THR A 174 8.01 3.52 -13.40
CA THR A 174 9.06 2.64 -12.87
C THR A 174 10.30 3.45 -12.50
N SER A 175 11.31 2.78 -11.97
CA SER A 175 12.66 3.31 -11.77
C SER A 175 13.69 2.21 -12.03
N PRO A 176 14.98 2.54 -12.19
CA PRO A 176 16.02 1.53 -12.36
C PRO A 176 16.05 0.47 -11.25
N HIS A 177 15.64 0.84 -10.03
CA HIS A 177 15.55 -0.08 -8.89
C HIS A 177 14.23 -0.85 -8.86
N ASN A 178 13.13 -0.26 -9.32
CA ASN A 178 11.80 -0.88 -9.35
C ASN A 178 11.35 -1.12 -10.80
N SER A 179 12.11 -1.99 -11.47
CA SER A 179 11.93 -2.36 -12.87
C SER A 179 10.68 -3.24 -13.11
N PRO A 180 10.19 -3.34 -14.35
CA PRO A 180 9.01 -4.16 -14.67
C PRO A 180 9.12 -5.63 -14.24
N ASP A 181 10.30 -6.24 -14.37
CA ASP A 181 10.53 -7.64 -13.97
C ASP A 181 10.47 -7.82 -12.45
N ARG A 182 10.99 -6.84 -11.69
CA ARG A 182 10.88 -6.83 -10.22
C ARG A 182 9.44 -6.62 -9.77
N ILE A 183 8.70 -5.72 -10.43
CA ILE A 183 7.26 -5.55 -10.19
C ILE A 183 6.52 -6.87 -10.40
N ALA A 184 6.81 -7.59 -11.49
CA ALA A 184 6.19 -8.88 -11.77
C ALA A 184 6.50 -9.93 -10.68
N ARG A 185 7.77 -10.04 -10.24
CA ARG A 185 8.16 -10.92 -9.13
C ARG A 185 7.46 -10.56 -7.83
N ALA A 186 7.28 -9.26 -7.56
CA ALA A 186 6.59 -8.81 -6.37
C ALA A 186 5.10 -9.17 -6.36
N LEU A 187 4.43 -9.02 -7.51
CA LEU A 187 3.04 -9.45 -7.66
C LEU A 187 2.89 -10.98 -7.52
N LEU A 188 3.80 -11.77 -8.11
CA LEU A 188 3.85 -13.23 -7.93
C LEU A 188 4.03 -13.64 -6.46
N ALA A 189 4.87 -12.91 -5.74
CA ALA A 189 5.10 -13.12 -4.31
C ALA A 189 3.87 -12.73 -3.47
N ALA A 190 3.16 -11.67 -3.85
CA ALA A 190 1.93 -11.23 -3.22
C ALA A 190 0.72 -12.14 -3.49
N GLY A 191 0.87 -13.18 -4.33
CA GLY A 191 -0.18 -14.15 -4.64
C GLY A 191 -0.98 -13.84 -5.91
N TYR A 192 -0.53 -12.89 -6.72
CA TYR A 192 -1.07 -12.68 -8.07
C TYR A 192 -0.40 -13.63 -9.07
N GLY A 193 -1.14 -14.09 -10.07
CA GLY A 193 -0.66 -15.04 -11.08
C GLY A 193 -1.81 -15.48 -11.97
N ASP A 194 -1.60 -16.54 -12.76
CA ASP A 194 -2.72 -17.23 -13.41
C ASP A 194 -3.46 -18.07 -12.37
N ASP A 195 -4.55 -17.52 -11.84
CA ASP A 195 -5.50 -18.25 -11.01
C ASP A 195 -6.70 -18.69 -11.85
N ALA A 196 -7.46 -19.68 -11.35
CA ALA A 196 -8.67 -20.19 -11.98
C ALA A 196 -9.71 -19.08 -12.21
N HIS A 197 -9.77 -18.08 -11.31
CA HIS A 197 -10.84 -17.07 -11.29
C HIS A 197 -10.42 -15.69 -11.83
N GLU A 198 -9.12 -15.40 -11.90
CA GLU A 198 -8.61 -14.08 -12.30
C GLU A 198 -7.24 -14.23 -12.97
N SER A 199 -7.06 -13.57 -14.11
CA SER A 199 -5.75 -13.42 -14.73
C SER A 199 -5.20 -12.03 -14.46
N VAL A 200 -3.90 -11.95 -14.22
CA VAL A 200 -3.17 -10.68 -14.10
C VAL A 200 -2.18 -10.59 -15.23
N THR A 201 -2.31 -9.56 -16.05
CA THR A 201 -1.39 -9.27 -17.14
C THR A 201 -0.59 -8.00 -16.85
N LEU A 202 0.60 -7.93 -17.44
CA LEU A 202 1.51 -6.81 -17.33
C LEU A 202 1.94 -6.38 -18.72
N SER A 203 1.71 -5.10 -19.05
CA SER A 203 2.20 -4.49 -20.27
C SER A 203 3.31 -3.49 -19.95
N VAL A 204 4.38 -3.49 -20.73
CA VAL A 204 5.49 -2.53 -20.62
C VAL A 204 5.53 -1.71 -21.89
N VAL A 205 5.57 -0.39 -21.74
CA VAL A 205 5.79 0.53 -22.86
C VAL A 205 7.06 1.32 -22.56
N ALA A 206 8.07 1.16 -23.40
CA ALA A 206 9.42 1.64 -23.20
C ALA A 206 9.84 2.62 -24.30
N CYS A 207 10.75 3.54 -23.95
CA CYS A 207 11.33 4.52 -24.87
C CYS A 207 10.28 5.28 -25.70
N LEU A 208 9.17 5.68 -25.07
CA LEU A 208 8.06 6.36 -25.75
C LEU A 208 8.52 7.61 -26.50
N CYS A 209 8.11 7.71 -27.77
CA CYS A 209 8.48 8.76 -28.72
C CYS A 209 9.96 8.79 -29.15
N HIS A 210 10.75 7.76 -28.83
CA HIS A 210 12.11 7.58 -29.35
C HIS A 210 12.14 6.60 -30.53
N ALA A 211 13.26 6.54 -31.25
CA ALA A 211 13.46 5.63 -32.38
C ALA A 211 13.46 4.15 -31.97
N ASP A 212 13.79 3.86 -30.72
CA ASP A 212 13.82 2.54 -30.09
C ASP A 212 12.57 2.26 -29.22
N GLU A 213 11.47 2.99 -29.45
CA GLU A 213 10.18 2.75 -28.78
C GLU A 213 9.76 1.28 -28.90
N ALA A 214 9.41 0.65 -27.76
CA ALA A 214 9.04 -0.75 -27.71
C ALA A 214 7.78 -0.98 -26.86
N VAL A 215 6.87 -1.80 -27.39
CA VAL A 215 5.61 -2.17 -26.73
C VAL A 215 5.60 -3.67 -26.46
N PHE A 216 5.51 -4.05 -25.18
CA PHE A 216 5.35 -5.43 -24.73
C PHE A 216 3.97 -5.56 -24.09
N ALA A 217 2.97 -6.03 -24.84
CA ALA A 217 1.58 -6.03 -24.39
C ALA A 217 1.17 -7.37 -23.75
N ASN A 218 0.36 -7.29 -22.69
CA ASN A 218 -0.36 -8.40 -22.05
C ASN A 218 0.53 -9.61 -21.68
N LEU A 219 1.74 -9.37 -21.16
CA LEU A 219 2.60 -10.45 -20.68
C LEU A 219 1.97 -11.13 -19.46
N THR A 220 2.20 -12.43 -19.32
CA THR A 220 2.00 -13.09 -18.02
C THR A 220 2.99 -12.53 -17.00
N LEU A 221 2.66 -12.59 -15.71
CA LEU A 221 3.60 -12.18 -14.67
C LEU A 221 4.89 -13.02 -14.70
N ALA A 222 4.80 -14.31 -15.04
CA ALA A 222 5.97 -15.20 -15.15
C ALA A 222 6.89 -14.79 -16.32
N ASP A 223 6.32 -14.44 -17.47
CA ASP A 223 7.07 -13.92 -18.61
C ASP A 223 7.73 -12.59 -18.28
N ALA A 224 7.00 -11.66 -17.67
CA ALA A 224 7.55 -10.36 -17.31
C ALA A 224 8.68 -10.48 -16.27
N ALA A 225 8.54 -11.38 -15.30
CA ALA A 225 9.52 -11.59 -14.22
C ALA A 225 10.89 -12.11 -14.70
N SER A 226 10.95 -12.72 -15.89
CA SER A 226 12.15 -13.34 -16.46
C SER A 226 12.79 -12.52 -17.59
N ARG A 227 12.24 -11.33 -17.89
CA ARG A 227 12.70 -10.47 -18.98
C ARG A 227 13.42 -9.22 -18.46
N ARG A 228 14.10 -8.53 -19.37
CA ARG A 228 14.58 -7.17 -19.19
C ARG A 228 13.88 -6.28 -20.21
N PHE A 229 13.69 -5.02 -19.85
CA PHE A 229 12.98 -4.05 -20.67
C PHE A 229 13.84 -2.80 -20.84
N PRO A 230 13.77 -2.12 -21.99
CA PRO A 230 14.47 -0.84 -22.16
C PRO A 230 13.98 0.21 -21.17
N ASP A 231 14.86 1.09 -20.74
CA ASP A 231 14.55 2.26 -19.92
C ASP A 231 14.64 3.54 -20.77
N PRO A 232 13.80 4.56 -20.50
CA PRO A 232 12.74 4.60 -19.50
C PRO A 232 11.49 3.83 -19.95
N ASN A 233 10.72 3.31 -19.00
CA ASN A 233 9.47 2.61 -19.27
C ASN A 233 8.37 2.94 -18.27
N VAL A 234 7.14 2.59 -18.64
CA VAL A 234 5.98 2.56 -17.75
C VAL A 234 5.32 1.21 -17.82
N VAL A 235 4.65 0.83 -16.74
CA VAL A 235 4.01 -0.48 -16.59
C VAL A 235 2.51 -0.31 -16.40
N ILE A 236 1.72 -1.06 -17.17
CA ILE A 236 0.28 -1.17 -17.02
C ILE A 236 -0.03 -2.58 -16.53
N ILE A 237 -0.77 -2.69 -15.43
CA ILE A 237 -1.18 -3.94 -14.80
C ILE A 237 -2.69 -4.02 -14.88
N GLU A 238 -3.17 -5.13 -15.43
CA GLU A 238 -4.59 -5.39 -15.61
C GLU A 238 -4.95 -6.70 -14.94
N ARG A 239 -5.95 -6.65 -14.06
CA ARG A 239 -6.61 -7.84 -13.53
C ARG A 239 -7.93 -8.03 -14.27
N VAL A 240 -8.07 -9.17 -14.91
CA VAL A 240 -9.27 -9.54 -15.65
C VAL A 240 -9.91 -10.72 -14.95
N GLY A 241 -11.12 -10.50 -14.41
CA GLY A 241 -11.93 -11.60 -13.90
C GLY A 241 -12.26 -12.55 -15.05
N ARG A 242 -12.03 -13.85 -14.86
CA ARG A 242 -12.42 -14.85 -15.86
C ARG A 242 -13.94 -14.97 -15.81
N THR A 243 -14.64 -14.42 -16.82
CA THR A 243 -16.09 -14.50 -16.95
C THR A 243 -16.51 -15.96 -17.10
N GLY A 244 -17.34 -16.47 -16.18
CA GLY A 244 -17.86 -17.85 -16.25
C GLY A 244 -18.43 -18.39 -14.93
N ASP A 245 -17.98 -17.87 -13.78
CA ASP A 245 -18.54 -18.28 -12.50
C ASP A 245 -19.80 -17.47 -12.16
N GLU A 246 -20.94 -17.87 -12.71
CA GLU A 246 -22.26 -17.36 -12.30
C GLU A 246 -22.57 -17.66 -10.81
N HIS A 247 -21.74 -18.48 -10.15
CA HIS A 247 -21.83 -18.79 -8.73
C HIS A 247 -20.43 -18.75 -8.10
N ALA A 248 -20.05 -17.61 -7.52
CA ALA A 248 -18.85 -17.55 -6.68
C ALA A 248 -18.95 -18.63 -5.58
N PRO A 249 -17.87 -19.38 -5.31
CA PRO A 249 -17.92 -20.45 -4.33
C PRO A 249 -18.20 -19.86 -2.95
N THR A 250 -19.03 -20.55 -2.15
CA THR A 250 -19.40 -20.11 -0.80
C THR A 250 -18.28 -20.32 0.22
N ARG A 251 -17.24 -21.08 -0.15
CA ARG A 251 -16.04 -21.35 0.64
C ARG A 251 -14.81 -21.35 -0.25
N TYR A 252 -13.64 -21.21 0.37
CA TYR A 252 -12.37 -21.10 -0.33
C TYR A 252 -11.31 -22.02 0.30
N PRO A 253 -11.54 -23.34 0.42
CA PRO A 253 -10.58 -24.18 1.12
C PRO A 253 -9.25 -24.30 0.35
N PRO A 254 -8.10 -24.40 1.03
CA PRO A 254 -6.77 -24.35 0.38
C PRO A 254 -6.49 -25.45 -0.64
N ASP A 255 -7.18 -26.59 -0.56
CA ASP A 255 -7.08 -27.73 -1.47
C ASP A 255 -7.85 -27.51 -2.78
N LEU A 256 -8.84 -26.62 -2.80
CA LEU A 256 -9.66 -26.33 -3.98
C LEU A 256 -9.34 -24.97 -4.63
N VAL A 257 -8.89 -23.99 -3.84
CA VAL A 257 -8.72 -22.61 -4.32
C VAL A 257 -7.28 -22.14 -4.11
N SER A 258 -6.60 -21.81 -5.20
CA SER A 258 -5.19 -21.38 -5.18
C SER A 258 -5.02 -19.95 -4.66
N SER A 259 -5.98 -19.06 -4.92
CA SER A 259 -6.06 -17.74 -4.29
C SER A 259 -7.49 -17.26 -4.15
N VAL A 260 -7.76 -16.48 -3.09
CA VAL A 260 -9.08 -15.95 -2.80
C VAL A 260 -9.35 -14.78 -3.77
N PRO A 261 -10.45 -14.82 -4.54
CA PRO A 261 -10.74 -13.78 -5.52
C PRO A 261 -11.04 -12.44 -4.84
N HIS A 262 -10.84 -11.34 -5.56
CA HIS A 262 -11.11 -10.00 -5.03
C HIS A 262 -12.60 -9.76 -4.73
N THR A 263 -13.49 -10.55 -5.35
CA THR A 263 -14.94 -10.53 -5.13
C THR A 263 -15.39 -11.31 -3.89
N ALA A 264 -14.49 -12.05 -3.23
CA ALA A 264 -14.81 -12.77 -2.01
C ALA A 264 -15.26 -11.82 -0.89
N PRO A 265 -16.03 -12.31 0.11
CA PRO A 265 -16.45 -11.52 1.26
C PRO A 265 -15.28 -10.77 1.93
N VAL A 266 -15.60 -9.62 2.53
CA VAL A 266 -14.59 -8.83 3.27
C VAL A 266 -14.09 -9.62 4.47
N PHE A 267 -14.98 -10.30 5.20
CA PHE A 267 -14.67 -11.08 6.40
C PHE A 267 -15.71 -12.21 6.56
N GLY A 268 -15.51 -13.11 7.53
CA GLY A 268 -16.39 -14.25 7.79
C GLY A 268 -16.05 -15.50 6.99
N PHE A 269 -14.76 -15.74 6.74
CA PHE A 269 -14.31 -16.97 6.08
C PHE A 269 -14.54 -18.17 6.99
N ASP A 270 -14.75 -19.36 6.41
CA ASP A 270 -14.89 -20.59 7.19
C ASP A 270 -13.56 -21.00 7.82
N ASP A 271 -13.60 -21.77 8.92
CA ASP A 271 -12.36 -22.23 9.58
C ASP A 271 -11.47 -23.05 8.64
N LEU A 272 -12.10 -23.83 7.75
CA LEU A 272 -11.43 -24.68 6.76
C LEU A 272 -10.91 -23.92 5.54
N ASP A 273 -11.20 -22.61 5.44
CA ASP A 273 -10.60 -21.75 4.41
C ASP A 273 -9.14 -21.39 4.73
N TYR A 274 -8.64 -21.77 5.91
CA TYR A 274 -7.29 -21.46 6.34
C TYR A 274 -6.41 -22.70 6.30
N VAL A 275 -5.21 -22.55 5.74
CA VAL A 275 -4.09 -23.45 6.01
C VAL A 275 -3.80 -23.35 7.51
N GLN A 276 -3.84 -24.48 8.19
CA GLN A 276 -3.64 -24.58 9.64
C GLN A 276 -2.89 -25.87 9.96
N ARG A 277 -2.37 -25.98 11.19
CA ARG A 277 -1.64 -27.17 11.62
C ARG A 277 -2.53 -28.41 11.62
N THR A 278 -1.99 -29.51 11.08
CA THR A 278 -2.62 -30.84 11.08
C THR A 278 -1.88 -31.80 12.04
N PRO A 279 -2.56 -32.64 12.83
CA PRO A 279 -4.01 -32.69 13.03
C PRO A 279 -4.53 -31.39 13.67
N GLU A 280 -5.82 -31.08 13.49
CA GLU A 280 -6.45 -29.86 14.02
C GLU A 280 -6.25 -29.76 15.53
N LYS A 281 -5.26 -28.97 15.97
CA LYS A 281 -5.00 -28.76 17.40
C LYS A 281 -5.76 -27.58 18.00
N GLY A 282 -6.85 -27.13 17.38
CA GLY A 282 -7.69 -26.05 17.89
C GLY A 282 -7.03 -24.67 17.96
N LEU A 283 -6.01 -24.42 17.14
CA LEU A 283 -5.20 -23.18 17.17
C LEU A 283 -5.74 -22.05 16.29
N ILE A 284 -6.90 -22.24 15.65
CA ILE A 284 -7.59 -21.18 14.91
C ILE A 284 -8.65 -20.51 15.79
N THR A 285 -8.72 -19.18 15.73
CA THR A 285 -9.87 -18.47 16.30
C THR A 285 -11.08 -18.78 15.43
N LYS A 286 -11.99 -19.61 15.95
CA LYS A 286 -13.17 -20.12 15.25
C LYS A 286 -14.06 -18.98 14.75
N LEU A 287 -14.72 -19.17 13.61
CA LEU A 287 -15.54 -18.17 12.90
C LEU A 287 -16.38 -17.28 13.83
N GLU A 288 -17.17 -17.84 14.73
CA GLU A 288 -18.07 -17.07 15.60
C GLU A 288 -17.29 -16.18 16.58
N ALA A 289 -16.26 -16.75 17.23
CA ALA A 289 -15.38 -16.00 18.13
C ALA A 289 -14.57 -14.94 17.36
N ARG A 290 -14.09 -15.26 16.17
CA ARG A 290 -13.37 -14.33 15.28
C ARG A 290 -14.25 -13.18 14.86
N ALA A 291 -15.49 -13.44 14.42
CA ALA A 291 -16.43 -12.41 14.02
C ALA A 291 -16.74 -11.43 15.16
N VAL A 292 -16.99 -11.95 16.37
CA VAL A 292 -17.21 -11.09 17.55
C VAL A 292 -15.94 -10.32 17.91
N SER A 293 -14.75 -10.95 17.83
CA SER A 293 -13.47 -10.28 18.10
C SER A 293 -13.22 -9.12 17.14
N LEU A 294 -13.43 -9.33 15.83
CA LEU A 294 -13.30 -8.29 14.81
C LEU A 294 -14.30 -7.14 15.02
N ALA A 295 -15.54 -7.46 15.40
CA ALA A 295 -16.54 -6.45 15.75
C ALA A 295 -16.12 -5.63 16.98
N ARG A 296 -15.54 -6.28 17.99
CA ARG A 296 -15.03 -5.63 19.21
C ARG A 296 -13.83 -4.73 18.94
N LEU A 297 -12.95 -5.09 18.01
CA LEU A 297 -11.78 -4.29 17.61
C LEU A 297 -12.16 -2.92 17.03
N GLY A 298 -13.39 -2.73 16.52
CA GLY A 298 -13.87 -1.42 16.05
C GLY A 298 -13.08 -0.87 14.87
N LEU A 299 -12.65 -1.75 13.95
CA LEU A 299 -11.76 -1.42 12.85
C LEU A 299 -12.37 -0.42 11.87
N ARG A 300 -11.56 0.55 11.47
CA ARG A 300 -11.82 1.48 10.37
C ARG A 300 -11.06 1.04 9.12
N ALA A 301 -11.40 1.61 7.97
CA ALA A 301 -10.71 1.36 6.72
C ALA A 301 -9.19 1.63 6.81
N ASP A 302 -8.76 2.63 7.59
CA ASP A 302 -7.38 3.08 7.73
C ASP A 302 -6.67 2.58 9.02
N SER A 303 -7.28 1.68 9.78
CA SER A 303 -6.73 1.22 11.06
C SER A 303 -5.37 0.53 10.92
N ILE A 304 -4.45 0.89 11.81
CA ILE A 304 -3.24 0.13 12.11
C ILE A 304 -3.61 -0.93 13.15
N VAL A 305 -3.44 -2.20 12.80
CA VAL A 305 -3.82 -3.32 13.66
C VAL A 305 -2.59 -4.09 14.09
N TRP A 306 -2.49 -4.44 15.37
CA TRP A 306 -1.53 -5.43 15.87
C TRP A 306 -2.22 -6.78 16.04
N ASP A 307 -1.62 -7.85 15.51
CA ASP A 307 -2.07 -9.25 15.66
C ASP A 307 -0.98 -10.06 16.38
N ILE A 308 -1.14 -10.24 17.69
CA ILE A 308 -0.11 -10.80 18.58
C ILE A 308 -0.44 -12.27 18.87
N GLY A 309 0.48 -13.16 18.47
CA GLY A 309 0.23 -14.59 18.49
C GLY A 309 -0.74 -14.97 17.36
N ALA A 310 -0.34 -14.64 16.14
CA ALA A 310 -1.20 -14.71 14.96
C ALA A 310 -1.71 -16.12 14.63
N GLY A 311 -0.98 -17.18 15.04
CA GLY A 311 -1.33 -18.56 14.71
C GLY A 311 -1.43 -18.76 13.19
N SER A 312 -2.60 -19.15 12.68
CA SER A 312 -2.86 -19.26 11.22
C SER A 312 -3.07 -17.91 10.51
N GLY A 313 -3.03 -16.79 11.23
CA GLY A 313 -3.32 -15.44 10.73
C GLY A 313 -4.81 -15.13 10.61
N SER A 314 -5.70 -16.02 11.09
CA SER A 314 -7.16 -15.91 10.93
C SER A 314 -7.76 -14.54 11.24
N VAL A 315 -7.39 -13.93 12.38
CA VAL A 315 -7.91 -12.62 12.80
C VAL A 315 -7.23 -11.49 12.05
N GLY A 316 -5.89 -11.46 12.02
CA GLY A 316 -5.15 -10.41 11.32
C GLY A 316 -5.41 -10.33 9.82
N LEU A 317 -5.64 -11.46 9.15
CA LEU A 317 -5.93 -11.48 7.72
C LEU A 317 -7.32 -10.93 7.40
N GLU A 318 -8.35 -11.27 8.18
CA GLU A 318 -9.67 -10.63 8.02
C GLU A 318 -9.62 -9.15 8.42
N ALA A 319 -8.86 -8.81 9.48
CA ALA A 319 -8.62 -7.42 9.85
C ALA A 319 -7.97 -6.62 8.70
N SER A 320 -7.05 -7.24 7.94
CA SER A 320 -6.41 -6.59 6.78
C SER A 320 -7.38 -6.26 5.65
N ARG A 321 -8.44 -7.08 5.48
CA ARG A 321 -9.51 -6.85 4.50
C ARG A 321 -10.50 -5.80 4.96
N ILE A 322 -10.80 -5.73 6.27
CA ILE A 322 -11.63 -4.66 6.85
C ILE A 322 -10.88 -3.32 6.79
N ALA A 323 -9.65 -3.29 7.32
CA ALA A 323 -8.74 -2.15 7.29
C ALA A 323 -7.95 -2.06 5.96
N HIS A 324 -8.69 -2.09 4.84
CA HIS A 324 -8.14 -2.15 3.48
C HIS A 324 -7.38 -0.89 3.01
N LEU A 325 -7.35 0.19 3.78
CA LEU A 325 -6.47 1.37 3.64
C LEU A 325 -5.37 1.41 4.73
N GLY A 326 -5.54 0.65 5.81
CA GLY A 326 -4.60 0.52 6.92
C GLY A 326 -3.52 -0.54 6.71
N HIS A 327 -2.99 -1.06 7.82
CA HIS A 327 -1.94 -2.10 7.83
C HIS A 327 -2.04 -2.97 9.08
N VAL A 328 -1.81 -4.28 8.93
CA VAL A 328 -1.77 -5.24 10.02
C VAL A 328 -0.32 -5.67 10.27
N TRP A 329 0.14 -5.47 11.50
CA TRP A 329 1.43 -5.91 12.00
C TRP A 329 1.22 -7.15 12.86
N ALA A 330 1.71 -8.29 12.40
CA ALA A 330 1.50 -9.57 13.04
C ALA A 330 2.80 -10.17 13.54
N ILE A 331 2.75 -10.88 14.67
CA ILE A 331 3.89 -11.62 15.22
C ILE A 331 3.49 -13.02 15.64
N GLU A 332 4.29 -14.01 15.25
CA GLU A 332 4.11 -15.42 15.63
C GLU A 332 5.47 -16.05 15.95
N LYS A 333 5.54 -16.80 17.06
CA LYS A 333 6.79 -17.42 17.53
C LYS A 333 7.02 -18.80 16.95
N ASN A 334 5.95 -19.49 16.56
CA ASN A 334 6.05 -20.82 16.00
C ASN A 334 6.23 -20.75 14.49
N SER A 335 7.38 -21.18 13.99
CA SER A 335 7.71 -21.13 12.56
C SER A 335 6.72 -21.89 11.67
N GLY A 336 6.16 -23.00 12.14
CA GLY A 336 5.14 -23.75 11.41
C GLY A 336 3.81 -23.00 11.29
N ASP A 337 3.38 -22.32 12.35
CA ASP A 337 2.17 -21.48 12.32
C ASP A 337 2.43 -20.20 11.51
N ALA A 338 3.61 -19.61 11.63
CA ALA A 338 4.02 -18.48 10.79
C ALA A 338 4.05 -18.83 9.30
N ALA A 339 4.53 -20.03 8.93
CA ALA A 339 4.47 -20.52 7.56
C ALA A 339 3.02 -20.66 7.05
N ASN A 340 2.11 -21.17 7.89
CA ASN A 340 0.68 -21.24 7.58
C ASN A 340 0.09 -19.84 7.38
N ALA A 341 0.40 -18.89 8.26
CA ALA A 341 -0.06 -17.50 8.14
C ALA A 341 0.46 -16.83 6.87
N ARG A 342 1.72 -17.04 6.46
CA ARG A 342 2.24 -16.55 5.18
C ARG A 342 1.54 -17.18 3.98
N ALA A 343 1.29 -18.49 4.03
CA ALA A 343 0.55 -19.18 2.98
C ALA A 343 -0.87 -18.60 2.84
N ASN A 344 -1.57 -18.39 3.95
CA ASN A 344 -2.89 -17.76 3.97
C ASN A 344 -2.84 -16.31 3.50
N ALA A 345 -1.85 -15.51 3.93
CA ALA A 345 -1.67 -14.13 3.47
C ALA A 345 -1.49 -14.05 1.96
N ARG A 346 -0.67 -14.94 1.39
CA ARG A 346 -0.47 -15.05 -0.06
C ARG A 346 -1.75 -15.47 -0.77
N ARG A 347 -2.45 -16.50 -0.27
CA ARG A 347 -3.74 -16.96 -0.82
C ARG A 347 -4.78 -15.86 -0.80
N MET A 348 -4.87 -15.10 0.28
CA MET A 348 -5.81 -13.98 0.45
C MET A 348 -5.35 -12.68 -0.22
N ARG A 349 -4.15 -12.67 -0.82
CA ARG A 349 -3.51 -11.50 -1.43
C ARG A 349 -3.45 -10.30 -0.48
N ALA A 350 -3.20 -10.58 0.81
CA ALA A 350 -3.16 -9.62 1.90
C ALA A 350 -1.89 -8.76 1.84
N SER A 351 -1.85 -7.80 0.92
CA SER A 351 -0.70 -6.92 0.66
C SER A 351 -0.45 -5.85 1.75
N ASN A 352 -1.33 -5.77 2.75
CA ASN A 352 -1.24 -4.88 3.91
C ASN A 352 -1.10 -5.65 5.23
N TYR A 353 -0.46 -6.81 5.17
CA TYR A 353 -0.20 -7.68 6.32
C TYR A 353 1.30 -8.02 6.39
N SER A 354 1.97 -7.57 7.45
CA SER A 354 3.38 -7.88 7.71
C SER A 354 3.49 -8.86 8.87
N LEU A 355 3.98 -10.07 8.61
CA LEU A 355 4.20 -11.09 9.63
C LEU A 355 5.69 -11.17 10.02
N PHE A 356 5.96 -11.00 11.31
CA PHE A 356 7.27 -11.16 11.91
C PHE A 356 7.33 -12.48 12.68
N GLU A 357 8.39 -13.24 12.47
CA GLU A 357 8.67 -14.41 13.32
C GLU A 357 9.39 -13.96 14.58
N GLY A 358 8.82 -14.25 15.74
CA GLY A 358 9.39 -13.83 17.03
C GLY A 358 8.43 -14.04 18.19
N LYS A 359 8.97 -13.93 19.41
CA LYS A 359 8.18 -13.98 20.65
C LYS A 359 7.89 -12.54 21.12
N ALA A 360 6.63 -12.14 21.08
CA ALA A 360 6.18 -10.90 21.72
C ALA A 360 6.51 -10.93 23.24
N PRO A 361 6.92 -9.81 23.87
CA PRO A 361 6.84 -8.43 23.38
C PRO A 361 8.01 -7.94 22.50
N ALA A 362 9.00 -8.78 22.20
CA ALA A 362 10.19 -8.35 21.47
C ALA A 362 9.85 -7.82 20.07
N GLY A 363 10.35 -6.62 19.72
CA GLY A 363 10.22 -6.00 18.40
C GLY A 363 8.96 -5.15 18.17
N LEU A 364 7.97 -5.20 19.08
CA LEU A 364 6.76 -4.38 18.94
C LEU A 364 7.01 -2.88 19.17
N ASP A 365 8.10 -2.52 19.84
CA ASP A 365 8.53 -1.16 20.11
C ASP A 365 8.83 -0.37 18.83
N ALA A 366 9.29 -1.05 17.77
CA ALA A 366 9.55 -0.48 16.46
C ALA A 366 8.28 -0.29 15.59
N TRP A 367 7.14 -0.85 16.00
CA TRP A 367 5.90 -0.77 15.21
C TRP A 367 5.17 0.56 15.41
N PRO A 368 4.46 1.07 14.39
CA PRO A 368 3.59 2.23 14.56
C PRO A 368 2.52 1.99 15.64
N ALA A 369 2.12 3.06 16.33
CA ALA A 369 1.04 3.01 17.32
C ALA A 369 -0.26 2.42 16.71
N PRO A 370 -0.88 1.39 17.32
CA PRO A 370 -2.07 0.75 16.78
C PRO A 370 -3.34 1.55 17.08
N ASP A 371 -4.30 1.48 16.16
CA ASP A 371 -5.71 1.83 16.40
C ASP A 371 -6.44 0.65 17.08
N ALA A 372 -6.01 -0.57 16.80
CA ALA A 372 -6.55 -1.77 17.44
C ALA A 372 -5.48 -2.84 17.62
N ALA A 373 -5.59 -3.66 18.66
CA ALA A 373 -4.67 -4.75 18.93
C ALA A 373 -5.45 -5.99 19.35
N PHE A 374 -5.08 -7.13 18.79
CA PHE A 374 -5.59 -8.44 19.15
C PHE A 374 -4.49 -9.29 19.79
N ILE A 375 -4.77 -9.92 20.92
CA ILE A 375 -3.90 -10.92 21.53
C ILE A 375 -4.59 -12.28 21.45
N GLY A 376 -4.15 -13.11 20.50
CA GLY A 376 -4.57 -14.51 20.35
C GLY A 376 -3.73 -15.47 21.17
N GLY A 377 -2.46 -15.13 21.40
CA GLY A 377 -1.54 -15.91 22.23
C GLY A 377 -0.48 -15.04 22.90
N SER A 378 -0.34 -15.17 24.22
CA SER A 378 0.60 -14.35 25.01
C SER A 378 1.99 -14.97 25.18
N GLY A 379 2.14 -16.25 24.86
CA GLY A 379 3.41 -16.96 25.04
C GLY A 379 3.95 -16.98 26.48
N GLY A 380 3.09 -16.74 27.47
CA GLY A 380 3.45 -16.62 28.90
C GLY A 380 3.53 -15.18 29.43
N GLU A 381 3.58 -14.17 28.56
CA GLU A 381 3.86 -12.78 28.92
C GLU A 381 2.61 -11.88 28.92
N LEU A 382 1.45 -12.42 29.32
CA LEU A 382 0.16 -11.74 29.11
C LEU A 382 0.07 -10.37 29.78
N GLY A 383 0.49 -10.27 31.05
CA GLY A 383 0.42 -9.02 31.80
C GLY A 383 1.29 -7.91 31.19
N GLU A 384 2.51 -8.25 30.79
CA GLU A 384 3.44 -7.33 30.13
C GLU A 384 2.87 -6.85 28.78
N LEU A 385 2.31 -7.76 27.99
CA LEU A 385 1.70 -7.42 26.69
C LEU A 385 0.50 -6.48 26.84
N ILE A 386 -0.36 -6.70 27.84
CA ILE A 386 -1.49 -5.81 28.11
C ILE A 386 -0.98 -4.40 28.41
N GLY A 387 0.00 -4.28 29.32
CA GLY A 387 0.59 -3.00 29.69
C GLY A 387 1.22 -2.27 28.50
N LEU A 388 2.02 -2.98 27.71
CA LEU A 388 2.67 -2.44 26.52
C LEU A 388 1.64 -1.96 25.48
N VAL A 389 0.65 -2.78 25.17
CA VAL A 389 -0.36 -2.44 24.16
C VAL A 389 -1.19 -1.24 24.59
N LEU A 390 -1.69 -1.22 25.84
CA LEU A 390 -2.47 -0.09 26.34
C LEU A 390 -1.68 1.23 26.34
N ALA A 391 -0.38 1.17 26.61
CA ALA A 391 0.49 2.35 26.55
C ALA A 391 0.72 2.85 25.11
N ARG A 392 0.63 1.96 24.11
CA ARG A 392 0.91 2.25 22.69
C ARG A 392 -0.34 2.55 21.86
N LEU A 393 -1.53 2.13 22.31
CA LEU A 393 -2.78 2.42 21.60
C LEU A 393 -2.96 3.92 21.37
N LYS A 394 -3.41 4.28 20.16
CA LYS A 394 -3.86 5.63 19.85
C LYS A 394 -5.10 5.99 20.68
N PRO A 395 -5.41 7.29 20.84
CA PRO A 395 -6.66 7.71 21.48
C PRO A 395 -7.89 7.03 20.86
N GLY A 396 -8.76 6.46 21.70
CA GLY A 396 -9.94 5.69 21.28
C GLY A 396 -9.64 4.27 20.77
N GLY A 397 -8.37 3.85 20.77
CA GLY A 397 -7.95 2.53 20.32
C GLY A 397 -8.39 1.40 21.24
N ARG A 398 -8.47 0.18 20.70
CA ARG A 398 -9.06 -0.98 21.39
C ARG A 398 -8.10 -2.17 21.46
N LEU A 399 -8.02 -2.79 22.62
CA LEU A 399 -7.38 -4.09 22.83
C LEU A 399 -8.47 -5.16 22.96
N VAL A 400 -8.36 -6.24 22.18
CA VAL A 400 -9.23 -7.42 22.28
C VAL A 400 -8.40 -8.67 22.52
N MET A 401 -8.84 -9.53 23.44
CA MET A 401 -8.12 -10.74 23.82
C MET A 401 -9.09 -11.90 23.96
N ASN A 402 -8.71 -13.09 23.49
CA ASN A 402 -9.53 -14.29 23.59
C ASN A 402 -8.89 -15.32 24.53
N PHE A 403 -9.68 -15.83 25.46
CA PHE A 403 -9.24 -16.84 26.42
C PHE A 403 -10.18 -18.04 26.47
N VAL A 404 -9.60 -19.22 26.69
CA VAL A 404 -10.31 -20.48 26.97
C VAL A 404 -9.95 -21.06 28.34
N THR A 405 -9.07 -20.39 29.09
CA THR A 405 -8.64 -20.80 30.44
C THR A 405 -9.01 -19.73 31.46
N LEU A 406 -9.40 -20.17 32.65
CA LEU A 406 -9.77 -19.26 33.74
C LEU A 406 -8.57 -18.44 34.23
N GLU A 407 -7.38 -19.03 34.22
CA GLU A 407 -6.13 -18.41 34.68
C GLU A 407 -5.76 -17.21 33.80
N ASN A 408 -5.88 -17.32 32.48
CA ASN A 408 -5.59 -16.20 31.58
C ASN A 408 -6.65 -15.10 31.68
N LEU A 409 -7.93 -15.48 31.86
CA LEU A 409 -9.00 -14.51 32.12
C LEU A 409 -8.76 -13.74 33.42
N ALA A 410 -8.42 -14.44 34.51
CA ALA A 410 -8.13 -13.84 35.80
C ALA A 410 -6.91 -12.91 35.72
N LEU A 411 -5.82 -13.36 35.08
CA LEU A 411 -4.62 -12.53 34.89
C LEU A 411 -4.91 -11.27 34.06
N ALA A 412 -5.67 -11.40 32.96
CA ALA A 412 -6.02 -10.26 32.12
C ALA A 412 -6.87 -9.23 32.88
N THR A 413 -7.95 -9.67 33.52
CA THR A 413 -8.85 -8.78 34.27
C THR A 413 -8.14 -8.12 35.46
N GLN A 414 -7.29 -8.84 36.19
CA GLN A 414 -6.48 -8.27 37.26
C GLN A 414 -5.50 -7.21 36.73
N THR A 415 -4.82 -7.48 35.62
CA THR A 415 -3.88 -6.55 35.01
C THR A 415 -4.59 -5.28 34.52
N LEU A 416 -5.71 -5.43 33.83
CA LEU A 416 -6.52 -4.31 33.36
C LEU A 416 -7.03 -3.43 34.51
N GLN A 417 -7.47 -4.06 35.61
CA GLN A 417 -7.89 -3.36 36.82
C GLN A 417 -6.74 -2.57 37.45
N GLN A 418 -5.54 -3.16 37.55
CA GLN A 418 -4.34 -2.50 38.09
C GLN A 418 -3.92 -1.29 37.24
N LEU A 419 -4.09 -1.37 35.93
CA LEU A 419 -3.78 -0.30 34.98
C LEU A 419 -4.89 0.76 34.88
N GLY A 420 -6.01 0.59 35.59
CA GLY A 420 -7.16 1.51 35.55
C GLY A 420 -7.85 1.57 34.18
N ALA A 421 -7.68 0.55 33.34
CA ALA A 421 -8.28 0.50 32.02
C ALA A 421 -9.81 0.38 32.10
N THR A 422 -10.53 0.87 31.09
CA THR A 422 -11.95 0.54 30.91
C THR A 422 -12.05 -0.76 30.14
N TRP A 423 -12.75 -1.75 30.67
CA TRP A 423 -12.84 -3.08 30.06
C TRP A 423 -14.15 -3.78 30.35
N ASP A 424 -14.49 -4.73 29.50
CA ASP A 424 -15.62 -5.63 29.67
C ASP A 424 -15.29 -7.03 29.12
N VAL A 425 -16.09 -8.03 29.53
CA VAL A 425 -15.90 -9.44 29.12
C VAL A 425 -17.20 -9.98 28.54
N THR A 426 -17.09 -10.60 27.36
CA THR A 426 -18.17 -11.36 26.73
C THR A 426 -17.81 -12.84 26.74
N MET A 427 -18.62 -13.69 27.36
CA MET A 427 -18.50 -15.14 27.20
C MET A 427 -19.34 -15.56 25.99
N LEU A 428 -18.71 -16.14 24.98
CA LEU A 428 -19.37 -16.70 23.80
C LEU A 428 -19.44 -18.22 23.93
N SER A 429 -20.64 -18.77 23.74
CA SER A 429 -20.87 -20.21 23.59
C SER A 429 -21.58 -20.45 22.28
N ALA A 430 -21.03 -21.34 21.46
CA ALA A 430 -21.56 -21.69 20.15
C ALA A 430 -21.64 -23.20 20.00
N ALA A 431 -22.61 -23.67 19.21
CA ALA A 431 -22.71 -25.07 18.81
C ALA A 431 -23.05 -25.14 17.33
N ARG A 432 -22.35 -26.00 16.58
CA ARG A 432 -22.58 -26.21 15.15
C ARG A 432 -23.25 -27.55 14.91
N SER A 433 -24.09 -27.62 13.89
CA SER A 433 -24.61 -28.91 13.44
C SER A 433 -23.46 -29.80 12.93
N GLN A 434 -23.49 -31.07 13.30
CA GLN A 434 -22.63 -32.11 12.77
C GLN A 434 -23.49 -33.29 12.34
N PRO A 435 -23.22 -33.91 11.17
CA PRO A 435 -23.95 -35.08 10.73
C PRO A 435 -23.76 -36.24 11.71
N ILE A 436 -24.83 -36.98 11.96
CA ILE A 436 -24.85 -38.24 12.70
C ILE A 436 -25.85 -39.18 12.02
N LEU A 437 -25.33 -40.18 11.31
CA LEU A 437 -26.11 -41.01 10.38
C LEU A 437 -26.82 -40.12 9.34
N ASP A 438 -28.15 -40.18 9.29
CA ASP A 438 -29.05 -39.38 8.44
C ASP A 438 -29.58 -38.10 9.14
N MET A 439 -29.15 -37.83 10.37
CA MET A 439 -29.57 -36.69 11.18
C MET A 439 -28.42 -35.70 11.42
N HIS A 440 -28.73 -34.61 12.13
CA HIS A 440 -27.74 -33.67 12.63
C HIS A 440 -27.87 -33.51 14.13
N ARG A 441 -26.75 -33.47 14.84
CA ARG A 441 -26.68 -33.06 16.25
C ARG A 441 -25.95 -31.75 16.37
N LEU A 442 -26.21 -30.99 17.44
CA LEU A 442 -25.38 -29.84 17.79
C LEU A 442 -24.14 -30.32 18.55
N ALA A 443 -22.96 -29.97 18.05
CA ALA A 443 -21.70 -30.14 18.74
C ALA A 443 -21.26 -28.80 19.33
N ALA A 444 -21.26 -28.72 20.66
CA ALA A 444 -20.81 -27.53 21.37
C ALA A 444 -19.31 -27.32 21.17
N GLN A 445 -18.91 -26.06 20.96
CA GLN A 445 -17.52 -25.63 21.04
C GLN A 445 -17.18 -25.23 22.48
N ASN A 446 -15.89 -25.25 22.81
CA ASN A 446 -15.44 -24.70 24.09
C ASN A 446 -15.84 -23.21 24.18
N PRO A 447 -16.39 -22.76 25.32
CA PRO A 447 -16.66 -21.34 25.53
C PRO A 447 -15.38 -20.50 25.37
N VAL A 448 -15.54 -19.32 24.80
CA VAL A 448 -14.45 -18.35 24.64
C VAL A 448 -14.83 -17.08 25.39
N TRP A 449 -13.95 -16.60 26.26
CA TRP A 449 -14.06 -15.27 26.85
C TRP A 449 -13.34 -14.26 25.97
N ILE A 450 -14.10 -13.29 25.48
CA ILE A 450 -13.63 -12.18 24.66
C ILE A 450 -13.56 -10.96 25.57
N VAL A 451 -12.35 -10.55 25.94
CA VAL A 451 -12.08 -9.39 26.77
C VAL A 451 -11.80 -8.20 25.87
N SER A 452 -12.54 -7.11 26.05
CA SER A 452 -12.34 -5.85 25.32
C SER A 452 -11.88 -4.79 26.31
N ALA A 453 -10.85 -4.02 25.94
CA ALA A 453 -10.28 -2.99 26.79
C ALA A 453 -9.88 -1.75 26.01
N GLN A 454 -9.89 -0.61 26.69
CA GLN A 454 -9.39 0.68 26.21
C GLN A 454 -8.47 1.25 27.30
N ALA A 455 -7.45 2.01 26.87
CA ALA A 455 -6.66 2.78 27.81
C ALA A 455 -7.58 3.74 28.57
N ALA A 456 -7.27 4.02 29.85
CA ALA A 456 -8.00 5.04 30.61
C ALA A 456 -7.99 6.36 29.82
N ASP A 457 -9.12 7.07 29.81
CA ASP A 457 -9.18 8.41 29.26
C ASP A 457 -8.12 9.25 29.97
N ARG A 458 -7.04 9.59 29.25
CA ARG A 458 -6.11 10.59 29.75
C ARG A 458 -6.93 11.88 29.82
N PRO A 459 -7.01 12.57 30.97
CA PRO A 459 -7.66 13.87 31.01
C PRO A 459 -7.04 14.70 29.90
N SER A 460 -7.88 15.16 28.97
CA SER A 460 -7.48 16.12 27.96
C SER A 460 -6.74 17.25 28.67
N ASP A 461 -5.50 17.51 28.26
CA ASP A 461 -4.73 18.62 28.78
C ASP A 461 -5.62 19.87 28.67
N PRO A 462 -5.96 20.55 29.79
CA PRO A 462 -6.83 21.69 29.70
C PRO A 462 -6.12 22.73 28.82
N ALA A 463 -6.81 23.08 27.74
CA ALA A 463 -6.55 24.15 26.78
C ALA A 463 -5.29 24.98 27.04
N GLY A 464 -4.47 25.14 25.98
CA GLY A 464 -3.44 26.17 25.89
C GLY A 464 -3.92 27.49 26.50
N GLY A 465 -3.47 27.71 27.74
CA GLY A 465 -3.74 28.90 28.49
C GLY A 465 -3.01 30.05 27.83
N ASN A 466 -3.79 30.98 27.28
CA ASN A 466 -3.39 32.35 27.02
C ASN A 466 -2.39 32.84 28.07
N THR A 467 -1.18 33.15 27.61
CA THR A 467 -0.19 34.00 28.27
C THR A 467 0.63 34.61 27.14
N HIS A 468 0.89 35.91 27.03
CA HIS A 468 0.46 37.11 27.73
C HIS A 468 0.83 38.28 26.78
N GLU A 469 0.10 39.39 26.94
CA GLU A 469 0.56 40.80 26.89
C GLU A 469 1.67 41.26 25.95
#